data_AF-A0A9E4R521-F1
#
_entry.id   AF-A0A9E4R521-F1
#
_cell.length_a   1.000
_cell.length_b   1.000
_cell.length_c   1.000
_cell.angle_alpha   90.00
_cell.angle_beta   90.00
_cell.angle_gamma   90.00
#
_symmetry.space_group_name_H-M   'P 1'
#
loop_
_entity.id
_entity.type
_entity.pdbx_description
1 polymer ?
#
loop_
_entity_poly.entity_id
_entity_poly.type
_entity_poly.pdbx_seq_one_letter_code
_entity_poly.pdbx_strand_id
1 'polypeptide(L)'
;MPDLPATLRSIAAARRDDPLRPVTVVAPSHAAALQMRRRLAELTPFAAVRFETFPRLSELLGAGHLAADGRKPLARPIGDYLAGQVAGESQGTLAAVSDLAGYARVLRQLFRRLRRAGITSSSAIRGSYPEHAREIFRLYDRYREASADFYDEEDLLDAAAEAVEQGRAGALADIGAIYVAPPGALTAAGTRLLEALRAAAPGFEEIAEGPGQPQLQRFVLAPDPASEARCVVRDVIGALDEGVPLHEIGVFHGADASYGRLLREAFADSGVPVAPLPGLPLIETRAGRGVLALASLPERDFSRAAAMEFLSIAPLKEYIPAGDGDERLMTNAWDRLSREAGI
;
A
#
# COMPACT_ATOMS: atom_id res chain seq x y z
N MET A 1 -26.51 -4.06 11.67
CA MET A 1 -25.22 -4.65 11.28
C MET A 1 -24.65 -5.33 12.51
N PRO A 2 -24.37 -6.64 12.48
CA PRO A 2 -23.75 -7.32 13.61
C PRO A 2 -22.28 -6.91 13.77
N ASP A 3 -21.75 -7.05 14.99
CA ASP A 3 -20.33 -6.85 15.22
C ASP A 3 -19.50 -8.02 14.65
N LEU A 4 -18.18 -7.83 14.59
CA LEU A 4 -17.28 -8.85 14.06
C LEU A 4 -17.41 -10.20 14.81
N PRO A 5 -17.40 -10.26 16.16
CA PRO A 5 -17.58 -11.52 16.88
C PRO A 5 -18.90 -12.25 16.59
N ALA A 6 -20.02 -11.54 16.46
CA ALA A 6 -21.30 -12.13 16.08
C ALA A 6 -21.27 -12.66 14.64
N THR A 7 -20.68 -11.90 13.72
CA THR A 7 -20.50 -12.30 12.32
C THR A 7 -19.70 -13.60 12.20
N LEU A 8 -18.54 -13.69 12.88
CA LEU A 8 -17.71 -14.89 12.86
C LEU A 8 -18.41 -16.11 13.46
N ARG A 9 -19.22 -15.93 14.52
CA ARG A 9 -20.05 -17.01 15.09
C ARG A 9 -21.15 -17.45 14.12
N SER A 10 -21.77 -16.53 13.38
CA SER A 10 -22.75 -16.83 12.35
C SER A 10 -22.14 -17.66 11.21
N ILE A 11 -20.97 -17.25 10.71
CA ILE A 11 -20.20 -18.01 9.71
C ILE A 11 -19.88 -19.41 10.24
N ALA A 12 -19.39 -19.51 11.49
CA ALA A 12 -19.05 -20.79 12.10
C ALA A 12 -20.25 -21.73 12.25
N ALA A 13 -21.42 -21.21 12.65
CA ALA A 13 -22.65 -21.99 12.73
C ALA A 13 -23.06 -22.52 11.36
N ALA A 14 -23.04 -21.67 10.32
CA ALA A 14 -23.36 -22.05 8.96
C ALA A 14 -22.44 -23.11 8.36
N ARG A 15 -21.20 -23.26 8.87
CA ARG A 15 -20.28 -24.34 8.44
C ARG A 15 -20.75 -25.73 8.86
N ARG A 16 -21.57 -25.84 9.89
CA ARG A 16 -22.09 -27.15 10.36
C ARG A 16 -23.09 -27.75 9.37
N ASP A 17 -23.84 -26.90 8.68
CA ASP A 17 -24.84 -27.32 7.71
C ASP A 17 -24.21 -27.59 6.33
N ASP A 18 -23.32 -26.71 5.88
CA ASP A 18 -22.57 -26.86 4.63
C ASP A 18 -21.11 -26.39 4.82
N PRO A 19 -20.16 -27.32 5.04
CA PRO A 19 -18.76 -27.00 5.27
C PRO A 19 -18.06 -26.35 4.07
N LEU A 20 -18.57 -26.55 2.85
CA LEU A 20 -17.91 -26.15 1.60
C LEU A 20 -18.58 -24.96 0.91
N ARG A 21 -19.75 -24.50 1.37
CA ARG A 21 -20.41 -23.32 0.81
C ARG A 21 -19.48 -22.10 0.81
N PRO A 22 -19.17 -21.48 -0.34
CA PRO A 22 -18.23 -20.36 -0.38
C PRO A 22 -18.67 -19.17 0.50
N VAL A 23 -17.71 -18.57 1.19
CA VAL A 23 -17.88 -17.35 1.99
C VAL A 23 -16.68 -16.45 1.77
N THR A 24 -16.90 -15.16 1.60
CA THR A 24 -15.84 -14.16 1.49
C THR A 24 -16.04 -13.07 2.54
N VAL A 25 -15.04 -12.93 3.42
CA VAL A 25 -14.96 -11.85 4.40
C VAL A 25 -14.02 -10.80 3.86
N VAL A 26 -14.54 -9.60 3.59
CA VAL A 26 -13.78 -8.44 3.14
C VAL A 26 -13.31 -7.67 4.38
N ALA A 27 -12.01 -7.69 4.63
CA ALA A 27 -11.37 -7.03 5.75
C ALA A 27 -10.79 -5.66 5.34
N PRO A 28 -10.64 -4.72 6.29
CA PRO A 28 -10.08 -3.39 6.01
C PRO A 28 -8.57 -3.41 5.73
N SER A 29 -7.87 -4.48 6.12
CA SER A 29 -6.44 -4.67 5.87
C SER A 29 -6.06 -6.15 5.90
N HIS A 30 -4.90 -6.50 5.34
CA HIS A 30 -4.36 -7.87 5.43
C HIS A 30 -4.09 -8.31 6.87
N ALA A 31 -3.70 -7.38 7.75
CA ALA A 31 -3.51 -7.67 9.17
C ALA A 31 -4.85 -8.03 9.84
N ALA A 32 -5.91 -7.26 9.57
CA ALA A 32 -7.24 -7.57 10.04
C ALA A 32 -7.76 -8.90 9.48
N ALA A 33 -7.57 -9.16 8.18
CA ALA A 33 -7.92 -10.42 7.53
C ALA A 33 -7.28 -11.63 8.24
N LEU A 34 -5.98 -11.53 8.56
CA LEU A 34 -5.26 -12.58 9.27
C LEU A 34 -5.83 -12.83 10.67
N GLN A 35 -6.19 -11.77 11.40
CA GLN A 35 -6.79 -11.91 12.73
C GLN A 35 -8.20 -12.50 12.65
N MET A 36 -9.05 -12.02 11.75
CA MET A 36 -10.39 -12.58 11.52
C MET A 36 -10.31 -14.07 11.18
N ARG A 37 -9.33 -14.48 10.37
CA ARG A 37 -9.07 -15.89 10.03
C ARG A 37 -8.72 -16.73 11.26
N ARG A 38 -7.83 -16.25 12.12
CA ARG A 38 -7.46 -16.93 13.37
C ARG A 38 -8.65 -17.08 14.31
N ARG A 39 -9.41 -16.00 14.50
CA ARG A 39 -10.62 -16.01 15.32
C ARG A 39 -11.69 -16.97 14.80
N LEU A 40 -11.87 -17.08 13.48
CA LEU A 40 -12.77 -18.11 12.93
C LEU A 40 -12.25 -19.53 13.19
N ALA A 41 -10.94 -19.76 13.06
CA ALA A 41 -10.31 -21.07 13.30
C ALA A 41 -10.48 -21.55 14.75
N GLU A 42 -10.51 -20.63 15.71
CA GLU A 42 -10.80 -20.94 17.13
C GLU A 42 -12.24 -21.43 17.33
N LEU A 43 -13.19 -20.96 16.50
CA LEU A 43 -14.61 -21.30 16.62
C LEU A 43 -14.97 -22.60 15.89
N THR A 44 -14.35 -22.85 14.74
CA THR A 44 -14.61 -24.05 13.93
C THR A 44 -13.50 -24.31 12.91
N PRO A 45 -13.25 -25.57 12.52
CA PRO A 45 -12.62 -25.86 11.24
C PRO A 45 -13.44 -25.26 10.10
N PHE A 46 -12.78 -24.71 9.09
CA PHE A 46 -13.45 -24.13 7.93
C PHE A 46 -12.70 -24.45 6.63
N ALA A 47 -13.47 -24.57 5.55
CA ALA A 47 -13.02 -24.63 4.17
C ALA A 47 -13.85 -23.64 3.34
N ALA A 48 -13.34 -23.24 2.18
CA ALA A 48 -14.00 -22.29 1.28
C ALA A 48 -14.38 -20.93 1.91
N VAL A 49 -13.69 -20.52 2.99
CA VAL A 49 -13.81 -19.16 3.56
C VAL A 49 -12.59 -18.35 3.16
N ARG A 50 -12.81 -17.28 2.40
CA ARG A 50 -11.77 -16.35 1.95
C ARG A 50 -11.76 -15.13 2.85
N PHE A 51 -10.57 -14.65 3.19
CA PHE A 51 -10.38 -13.40 3.91
C PHE A 51 -9.57 -12.47 3.01
N GLU A 52 -10.27 -11.57 2.33
CA GLU A 52 -9.70 -10.72 1.29
C GLU A 52 -9.82 -9.24 1.65
N THR A 53 -9.06 -8.39 0.96
CA THR A 53 -9.22 -6.94 1.04
C THR A 53 -10.11 -6.46 -0.10
N PHE A 54 -10.70 -5.27 0.05
CA PHE A 54 -11.57 -4.69 -0.96
C PHE A 54 -10.86 -4.53 -2.34
N PRO A 55 -9.59 -4.07 -2.43
CA PRO A 55 -8.86 -4.07 -3.70
C PRO A 55 -8.71 -5.47 -4.30
N ARG A 56 -8.42 -6.49 -3.48
CA ARG A 56 -8.24 -7.86 -3.96
C ARG A 56 -9.55 -8.46 -4.47
N LEU A 57 -10.67 -8.17 -3.81
CA LEU A 57 -12.00 -8.53 -4.32
C LEU A 57 -12.26 -7.89 -5.69
N SER A 58 -11.90 -6.62 -5.85
CA SER A 58 -12.04 -5.88 -7.11
C SER A 58 -11.21 -6.49 -8.23
N GLU A 59 -9.98 -6.93 -7.95
CA GLU A 59 -9.15 -7.69 -8.89
C GLU A 59 -9.82 -8.98 -9.34
N LEU A 60 -10.37 -9.77 -8.41
CA LEU A 60 -11.02 -11.04 -8.70
C LEU A 60 -12.25 -10.87 -9.61
N LEU A 61 -12.99 -9.77 -9.45
CA LEU A 61 -14.22 -9.49 -10.19
C LEU A 61 -13.96 -8.76 -11.52
N GLY A 62 -13.01 -7.82 -11.55
CA GLY A 62 -12.84 -6.87 -12.65
C GLY A 62 -11.65 -7.14 -13.58
N ALA A 63 -10.53 -7.69 -13.08
CA ALA A 63 -9.27 -7.68 -13.82
C ALA A 63 -9.31 -8.50 -15.12
N GLY A 64 -10.04 -9.62 -15.12
CA GLY A 64 -10.19 -10.46 -16.31
C GLY A 64 -10.86 -9.74 -17.49
N HIS A 65 -11.82 -8.85 -17.20
CA HIS A 65 -12.51 -8.07 -18.23
C HIS A 65 -11.58 -7.03 -18.84
N LEU A 66 -10.86 -6.28 -18.00
CA LEU A 66 -9.91 -5.27 -18.46
C LEU A 66 -8.76 -5.89 -19.28
N ALA A 67 -8.30 -7.08 -18.89
CA ALA A 67 -7.29 -7.81 -19.64
C ALA A 67 -7.82 -8.31 -20.99
N ALA A 68 -9.08 -8.76 -21.07
CA ALA A 68 -9.72 -9.14 -22.32
C ALA A 68 -9.85 -7.96 -23.30
N ASP A 69 -10.03 -6.75 -22.77
CA ASP A 69 -10.02 -5.49 -23.53
C ASP A 69 -8.59 -5.02 -23.89
N GLY A 70 -7.55 -5.80 -23.55
CA GLY A 70 -6.15 -5.49 -23.84
C GLY A 70 -5.52 -4.44 -22.92
N ARG A 71 -6.22 -3.99 -21.88
CA ARG A 71 -5.73 -2.98 -20.93
C ARG A 71 -4.76 -3.61 -19.92
N LYS A 72 -3.75 -2.85 -19.53
CA LYS A 72 -2.69 -3.29 -18.59
C LYS A 72 -2.76 -2.54 -17.26
N PRO A 73 -2.32 -3.12 -16.13
CA PRO A 73 -2.28 -2.37 -14.88
C PRO A 73 -1.38 -1.14 -14.99
N LEU A 74 -1.87 0.03 -14.56
CA LEU A 74 -1.08 1.25 -14.52
C LEU A 74 -0.11 1.22 -13.33
N ALA A 75 1.07 0.63 -13.55
CA ALA A 75 2.12 0.62 -12.55
C ALA A 75 2.54 2.05 -12.17
N ARG A 76 2.86 2.25 -10.88
CA ARG A 76 3.24 3.57 -10.35
C ARG A 76 4.33 4.28 -11.18
N PRO A 77 5.46 3.64 -11.56
CA PRO A 77 6.50 4.31 -12.36
C PRO A 77 5.99 4.78 -13.73
N ILE A 78 5.09 4.03 -14.36
CA ILE A 78 4.48 4.41 -15.64
C ILE A 78 3.60 5.64 -15.44
N GLY A 79 2.73 5.63 -14.42
CA GLY A 79 1.89 6.79 -14.11
C GLY A 79 2.70 8.03 -13.70
N ASP A 80 3.78 7.87 -12.95
CA ASP A 80 4.66 8.97 -12.56
C ASP A 80 5.42 9.54 -13.79
N TYR A 81 5.88 8.68 -14.70
CA TYR A 81 6.49 9.10 -15.97
C TYR A 81 5.51 9.87 -16.87
N LEU A 82 4.31 9.34 -17.09
CA LEU A 82 3.28 9.99 -17.91
C LEU A 82 2.86 11.34 -17.31
N ALA A 83 2.75 11.43 -15.99
CA ALA A 83 2.49 12.70 -15.32
C ALA A 83 3.63 13.70 -15.52
N GLY A 84 4.89 13.25 -15.57
CA GLY A 84 6.04 14.08 -15.93
C GLY A 84 5.98 14.61 -17.36
N GLN A 85 5.64 13.76 -18.34
CA GLN A 85 5.46 14.18 -19.73
C GLN A 85 4.35 15.22 -19.86
N VAL A 86 3.18 14.95 -19.24
CA VAL A 86 2.04 15.87 -19.24
C VAL A 86 2.37 17.19 -18.52
N ALA A 87 3.14 17.16 -17.43
CA ALA A 87 3.58 18.37 -16.75
C ALA A 87 4.43 19.29 -17.66
N GLY A 88 5.20 18.73 -18.58
CA GLY A 88 5.94 19.47 -19.61
C GLY A 88 5.04 20.15 -20.64
N GLU A 89 3.79 19.71 -20.80
CA GLU A 89 2.80 20.32 -21.70
C GLU A 89 2.06 21.51 -21.06
N SER A 90 2.43 21.95 -19.85
CA SER A 90 1.74 23.01 -19.11
C SER A 90 1.77 24.36 -19.81
N GLN A 91 0.63 25.05 -19.76
CA GLN A 91 0.40 26.34 -20.41
C GLN A 91 0.11 27.46 -19.39
N GLY A 92 0.12 28.70 -19.88
CA GLY A 92 -0.22 29.90 -19.09
C GLY A 92 0.68 30.06 -17.87
N THR A 93 0.09 30.41 -16.73
CA THR A 93 0.82 30.62 -15.48
C THR A 93 1.56 29.38 -14.97
N LEU A 94 1.13 28.17 -15.34
CA LEU A 94 1.75 26.92 -14.90
C LEU A 94 2.93 26.49 -15.78
N ALA A 95 3.12 27.09 -16.95
CA ALA A 95 4.28 26.82 -17.81
C ALA A 95 5.60 27.17 -17.12
N ALA A 96 5.61 28.19 -16.24
CA ALA A 96 6.80 28.60 -15.51
C ALA A 96 7.31 27.56 -14.48
N VAL A 97 6.48 26.56 -14.16
CA VAL A 97 6.80 25.52 -13.17
C VAL A 97 6.81 24.10 -13.75
N SER A 98 6.69 23.96 -15.08
CA SER A 98 6.61 22.67 -15.78
C SER A 98 7.77 21.73 -15.46
N ASP A 99 8.97 22.30 -15.34
CA ASP A 99 10.23 21.54 -15.21
C ASP A 99 10.66 21.34 -13.75
N LEU A 100 9.87 21.83 -12.78
CA LEU A 100 10.20 21.66 -11.36
C LEU A 100 9.94 20.20 -10.93
N ALA A 101 10.94 19.56 -10.31
CA ALA A 101 10.89 18.16 -9.90
C ALA A 101 9.67 17.79 -9.03
N GLY A 102 9.12 18.74 -8.26
CA GLY A 102 7.94 18.52 -7.43
C GLY A 102 6.58 18.63 -8.17
N TYR A 103 6.54 19.31 -9.32
CA TYR A 103 5.28 19.70 -9.96
C TYR A 103 4.53 18.50 -10.54
N ALA A 104 5.20 17.64 -11.30
CA ALA A 104 4.61 16.40 -11.84
C ALA A 104 4.01 15.52 -10.73
N ARG A 105 4.70 15.42 -9.58
CA ARG A 105 4.21 14.67 -8.41
C ARG A 105 2.93 15.28 -7.84
N VAL A 106 2.82 16.60 -7.77
CA VAL A 106 1.61 17.30 -7.31
C VAL A 106 0.47 17.09 -8.29
N LEU A 107 0.70 17.25 -9.60
CA LEU A 107 -0.30 16.95 -10.63
C LEU A 107 -0.80 15.51 -10.53
N ARG A 108 0.11 14.52 -10.42
CA ARG A 108 -0.23 13.11 -10.24
C ARG A 108 -1.11 12.88 -9.01
N GLN A 109 -0.86 13.58 -7.91
CA GLN A 109 -1.72 13.51 -6.71
C GLN A 109 -3.11 14.12 -6.97
N LEU A 110 -3.20 15.25 -7.67
CA LEU A 110 -4.47 15.88 -8.02
C LEU A 110 -5.29 15.01 -8.98
N PHE A 111 -4.68 14.43 -10.00
CA PHE A 111 -5.34 13.50 -10.94
C PHE A 111 -5.92 12.29 -10.21
N ARG A 112 -5.19 11.71 -9.24
CA ARG A 112 -5.73 10.64 -8.39
C ARG A 112 -6.92 11.11 -7.55
N ARG A 113 -6.89 12.33 -7.01
CA ARG A 113 -8.02 12.87 -6.24
C ARG A 113 -9.26 13.06 -7.11
N LEU A 114 -9.10 13.57 -8.33
CA LEU A 114 -10.19 13.70 -9.31
C LEU A 114 -10.78 12.33 -9.66
N ARG A 115 -9.93 11.34 -9.95
CA ARG A 115 -10.35 9.95 -10.19
C ARG A 115 -11.13 9.36 -9.02
N ARG A 116 -10.59 9.46 -7.79
CA ARG A 116 -11.25 8.97 -6.56
C ARG A 116 -12.60 9.65 -6.30
N ALA A 117 -12.81 10.87 -6.81
CA ALA A 117 -14.07 11.59 -6.73
C ALA A 117 -15.07 11.23 -7.86
N GLY A 118 -14.71 10.29 -8.74
CA GLY A 118 -15.57 9.86 -9.86
C GLY A 118 -15.48 10.74 -11.11
N ILE A 119 -14.53 11.67 -11.17
CA ILE A 119 -14.36 12.55 -12.34
C ILE A 119 -13.57 11.78 -13.40
N THR A 120 -14.19 11.39 -14.51
CA THR A 120 -13.55 10.64 -15.61
C THR A 120 -12.91 11.54 -16.67
N SER A 121 -13.41 12.75 -16.82
CA SER A 121 -12.88 13.80 -17.70
C SER A 121 -13.21 15.19 -17.14
N SER A 122 -12.50 16.22 -17.59
CA SER A 122 -12.77 17.62 -17.25
C SER A 122 -14.21 18.04 -17.60
N SER A 123 -14.81 17.39 -18.60
CA SER A 123 -16.19 17.64 -19.03
C SER A 123 -17.24 17.30 -17.97
N ALA A 124 -16.89 16.56 -16.91
CA ALA A 124 -17.77 16.29 -15.76
C ALA A 124 -17.74 17.41 -14.70
N ILE A 125 -16.74 18.30 -14.75
CA ILE A 125 -16.57 19.38 -13.80
C ILE A 125 -17.56 20.51 -14.14
N ARG A 126 -18.23 21.06 -13.13
CA ARG A 126 -19.25 22.11 -13.28
C ARG A 126 -18.83 23.32 -12.44
N GLY A 127 -19.06 24.52 -12.97
CA GLY A 127 -18.77 25.78 -12.28
C GLY A 127 -17.67 26.62 -12.94
N SER A 128 -17.46 27.82 -12.42
CA SER A 128 -16.43 28.75 -12.87
C SER A 128 -15.15 28.56 -12.05
N TYR A 129 -14.03 28.39 -12.73
CA TYR A 129 -12.73 28.16 -12.11
C TYR A 129 -11.67 29.13 -12.66
N PRO A 130 -10.70 29.54 -11.82
CA PRO A 130 -9.52 30.29 -12.27
C PRO A 130 -8.77 29.57 -13.40
N GLU A 131 -7.97 30.34 -14.15
CA GLU A 131 -7.19 29.82 -15.28
C GLU A 131 -6.31 28.61 -14.92
N HIS A 132 -5.56 28.67 -13.82
CA HIS A 132 -4.69 27.59 -13.38
C HIS A 132 -5.44 26.28 -13.08
N ALA A 133 -6.66 26.37 -12.55
CA ALA A 133 -7.48 25.18 -12.29
C ALA A 133 -8.00 24.57 -13.59
N ARG A 134 -8.43 25.40 -14.56
CA ARG A 134 -8.80 24.93 -15.90
C ARG A 134 -7.65 24.25 -16.62
N GLU A 135 -6.43 24.78 -16.46
CA GLU A 135 -5.24 24.15 -17.01
C GLU A 135 -4.97 22.77 -16.37
N ILE A 136 -5.12 22.63 -15.05
CA ILE A 136 -5.01 21.32 -14.38
C ILE A 136 -6.04 20.32 -14.93
N PHE A 137 -7.26 20.77 -15.25
CA PHE A 137 -8.28 19.89 -15.84
C PHE A 137 -7.95 19.48 -17.27
N ARG A 138 -7.39 20.37 -18.09
CA ARG A 138 -6.88 20.03 -19.42
C ARG A 138 -5.75 19.00 -19.33
N LEU A 139 -4.79 19.21 -18.43
CA LEU A 139 -3.70 18.27 -18.18
C LEU A 139 -4.21 16.93 -17.65
N TYR A 140 -5.29 16.93 -16.86
CA TYR A 140 -5.93 15.71 -16.42
C TYR A 140 -6.49 14.88 -17.59
N ASP A 141 -7.17 15.52 -18.55
CA ASP A 141 -7.65 14.83 -19.75
C ASP A 141 -6.48 14.30 -20.59
N ARG A 142 -5.42 15.10 -20.78
CA ARG A 142 -4.18 14.65 -21.45
C ARG A 142 -3.55 13.44 -20.79
N TYR A 143 -3.53 13.42 -19.45
CA TYR A 143 -3.07 12.26 -18.70
C TYR A 143 -3.96 11.04 -18.90
N ARG A 144 -5.29 11.21 -18.95
CA ARG A 144 -6.24 10.11 -19.23
C ARG A 144 -6.06 9.55 -20.63
N GLU A 145 -5.86 10.41 -21.63
CA GLU A 145 -5.53 9.99 -23.00
C GLU A 145 -4.21 9.22 -23.05
N ALA A 146 -3.16 9.76 -22.45
CA ALA A 146 -1.83 9.13 -22.43
C ALA A 146 -1.78 7.81 -21.65
N SER A 147 -2.74 7.58 -20.75
CA SER A 147 -2.85 6.35 -19.95
C SER A 147 -3.97 5.41 -20.40
N ALA A 148 -4.59 5.63 -21.57
CA ALA A 148 -5.76 4.88 -22.03
C ALA A 148 -5.54 3.36 -22.14
N ASP A 149 -4.35 2.94 -22.56
CA ASP A 149 -3.95 1.52 -22.66
C ASP A 149 -3.78 0.84 -21.29
N PHE A 150 -3.82 1.61 -20.21
CA PHE A 150 -3.67 1.14 -18.85
C PHE A 150 -4.95 1.34 -18.05
N TYR A 151 -5.15 0.55 -17.00
CA TYR A 151 -6.22 0.71 -16.02
C TYR A 151 -5.66 1.09 -14.66
N ASP A 152 -6.32 2.05 -14.00
CA ASP A 152 -6.05 2.40 -12.60
C ASP A 152 -6.97 1.64 -11.64
N GLU A 153 -6.82 1.90 -10.33
CA GLU A 153 -7.62 1.28 -9.28
C GLU A 153 -9.12 1.60 -9.42
N GLU A 154 -9.48 2.81 -9.87
CA GLU A 154 -10.88 3.19 -10.08
C GLU A 154 -11.46 2.49 -11.31
N ASP A 155 -10.70 2.37 -12.41
CA ASP A 155 -11.13 1.59 -13.58
C ASP A 155 -11.40 0.12 -13.20
N LEU A 156 -10.58 -0.46 -12.31
CA LEU A 156 -10.77 -1.81 -11.80
C LEU A 156 -12.03 -1.95 -10.93
N LEU A 157 -12.28 -0.98 -10.05
CA LEU A 157 -13.49 -0.92 -9.22
C LEU A 157 -14.75 -0.79 -10.08
N ASP A 158 -14.73 0.09 -11.07
CA ASP A 158 -15.84 0.27 -12.01
C ASP A 158 -16.10 -1.00 -12.82
N ALA A 159 -15.05 -1.65 -13.35
CA ALA A 159 -15.18 -2.90 -14.09
C ALA A 159 -15.73 -4.05 -13.22
N ALA A 160 -15.31 -4.10 -11.95
CA ALA A 160 -15.85 -5.05 -10.99
C ALA A 160 -17.33 -4.79 -10.69
N ALA A 161 -17.73 -3.53 -10.50
CA ALA A 161 -19.12 -3.14 -10.26
C ALA A 161 -20.00 -3.53 -11.45
N GLU A 162 -19.55 -3.20 -12.66
CA GLU A 162 -20.25 -3.54 -13.90
C GLU A 162 -20.41 -5.06 -14.08
N ALA A 163 -19.37 -5.84 -13.78
CA ALA A 163 -19.44 -7.31 -13.86
C ALA A 163 -20.49 -7.90 -12.89
N VAL A 164 -20.63 -7.32 -11.71
CA VAL A 164 -21.64 -7.68 -10.71
C VAL A 164 -23.04 -7.27 -11.17
N GLU A 165 -23.20 -6.03 -11.63
CA GLU A 165 -24.47 -5.48 -12.14
C GLU A 165 -25.02 -6.29 -13.32
N GLN A 166 -24.15 -6.74 -14.22
CA GLN A 166 -24.54 -7.54 -15.39
C GLN A 166 -24.81 -9.02 -15.05
N GLY A 167 -24.73 -9.40 -13.78
CA GLY A 167 -25.04 -10.75 -13.33
C GLY A 167 -24.15 -11.80 -13.99
N ARG A 168 -22.86 -11.49 -14.24
CA ARG A 168 -21.87 -12.44 -14.75
C ARG A 168 -21.59 -13.49 -13.66
N ALA A 169 -22.51 -14.44 -13.56
CA ALA A 169 -22.80 -15.27 -12.39
C ALA A 169 -21.65 -16.17 -11.91
N GLY A 170 -20.67 -16.46 -12.79
CA GLY A 170 -19.53 -17.31 -12.43
C GLY A 170 -18.70 -16.75 -11.28
N ALA A 171 -18.44 -15.43 -11.27
CA ALA A 171 -17.56 -14.83 -10.27
C ALA A 171 -18.23 -14.72 -8.88
N LEU A 172 -19.53 -14.38 -8.83
CA LEU A 172 -20.27 -14.29 -7.56
C LEU A 172 -20.53 -15.67 -6.94
N ALA A 173 -20.76 -16.70 -7.74
CA ALA A 173 -20.92 -18.07 -7.25
C ALA A 173 -19.65 -18.57 -6.53
N ASP A 174 -18.47 -18.25 -7.05
CA ASP A 174 -17.18 -18.64 -6.47
C ASP A 174 -16.85 -17.91 -5.16
N ILE A 175 -17.42 -16.72 -4.95
CA ILE A 175 -17.19 -15.85 -3.80
C ILE A 175 -18.20 -16.12 -2.68
N GLY A 176 -19.43 -16.51 -3.05
CA GLY A 176 -20.50 -16.89 -2.13
C GLY A 176 -21.00 -15.75 -1.25
N ALA A 177 -21.35 -16.04 0.00
CA ALA A 177 -21.83 -15.03 0.93
C ALA A 177 -20.74 -14.02 1.28
N ILE A 178 -21.07 -12.73 1.25
CA ILE A 178 -20.07 -11.65 1.39
C ILE A 178 -20.30 -10.89 2.68
N TYR A 179 -19.30 -10.88 3.56
CA TYR A 179 -19.30 -10.10 4.79
C TYR A 179 -18.29 -8.98 4.67
N VAL A 180 -18.74 -7.72 4.68
CA VAL A 180 -17.86 -6.57 4.49
C VAL A 180 -17.67 -5.82 5.80
N ALA A 181 -16.46 -5.86 6.35
CA ALA A 181 -16.03 -4.82 7.27
C ALA A 181 -15.76 -3.57 6.42
N PRO A 182 -16.53 -2.48 6.58
CA PRO A 182 -16.50 -1.36 5.64
C PRO A 182 -15.07 -0.84 5.52
N PRO A 183 -14.51 -0.75 4.30
CA PRO A 183 -13.23 -0.10 4.09
C PRO A 183 -13.42 1.39 4.40
N GLY A 184 -12.46 2.04 5.08
CA GLY A 184 -12.61 3.40 5.61
C GLY A 184 -13.17 4.45 4.62
N ALA A 185 -12.32 5.28 4.02
CA ALA A 185 -12.79 6.28 3.05
C ALA A 185 -12.96 5.65 1.65
N LEU A 186 -14.21 5.37 1.27
CA LEU A 186 -14.56 4.89 -0.06
C LEU A 186 -14.40 5.98 -1.14
N THR A 187 -14.04 5.53 -2.33
CA THR A 187 -14.01 6.34 -3.56
C THR A 187 -15.35 6.24 -4.27
N ALA A 188 -15.59 7.07 -5.28
CA ALA A 188 -16.83 6.99 -6.06
C ALA A 188 -17.03 5.59 -6.68
N ALA A 189 -16.00 5.01 -7.31
CA ALA A 189 -16.07 3.67 -7.88
C ALA A 189 -16.18 2.59 -6.78
N GLY A 190 -15.53 2.80 -5.64
CA GLY A 190 -15.66 1.92 -4.48
C GLY A 190 -17.07 1.86 -3.91
N THR A 191 -17.74 3.02 -3.80
CA THR A 191 -19.15 3.09 -3.40
C THR A 191 -20.03 2.34 -4.39
N ARG A 192 -19.83 2.55 -5.70
CA ARG A 192 -20.59 1.85 -6.75
C ARG A 192 -20.45 0.33 -6.65
N LEU A 193 -19.22 -0.18 -6.48
CA LEU A 193 -19.00 -1.62 -6.31
C LEU A 193 -19.70 -2.16 -5.05
N LEU A 194 -19.63 -1.43 -3.94
CA LEU A 194 -20.31 -1.84 -2.70
C LEU A 194 -21.84 -1.91 -2.89
N GLU A 195 -22.42 -0.93 -3.58
CA GLU A 195 -23.85 -0.91 -3.93
C GLU A 195 -24.24 -2.07 -4.86
N ALA A 196 -23.42 -2.33 -5.88
CA ALA A 196 -23.62 -3.46 -6.79
C ALA A 196 -23.58 -4.81 -6.04
N LEU A 197 -22.61 -5.01 -5.14
CA LEU A 197 -22.51 -6.21 -4.30
C LEU A 197 -23.72 -6.33 -3.37
N ARG A 198 -24.15 -5.23 -2.74
CA ARG A 198 -25.33 -5.21 -1.88
C ARG A 198 -26.60 -5.62 -2.63
N ALA A 199 -26.73 -5.21 -3.89
CA ALA A 199 -27.90 -5.51 -4.71
C ALA A 199 -27.89 -6.95 -5.26
N ALA A 200 -26.73 -7.48 -5.63
CA ALA A 200 -26.64 -8.73 -6.41
C ALA A 200 -26.04 -9.93 -5.64
N ALA A 201 -25.22 -9.71 -4.61
CA ALA A 201 -24.53 -10.81 -3.93
C ALA A 201 -25.44 -11.50 -2.90
N PRO A 202 -25.61 -12.83 -2.98
CA PRO A 202 -26.45 -13.57 -2.03
C PRO A 202 -25.82 -13.53 -0.63
N GLY A 203 -26.60 -13.15 0.38
CA GLY A 203 -26.10 -13.09 1.76
C GLY A 203 -25.04 -12.01 2.00
N PHE A 204 -25.09 -10.91 1.23
CA PHE A 204 -24.31 -9.71 1.51
C PHE A 204 -24.69 -9.14 2.90
N GLU A 205 -23.67 -8.89 3.72
CA GLU A 205 -23.84 -8.33 5.05
C GLU A 205 -22.67 -7.40 5.37
N GLU A 206 -22.99 -6.21 5.89
CA GLU A 206 -21.95 -5.32 6.39
C GLU A 206 -21.77 -5.53 7.89
N ILE A 207 -20.50 -5.65 8.29
CA ILE A 207 -20.07 -5.78 9.68
C ILE A 207 -20.06 -4.38 10.28
N ALA A 208 -20.73 -4.20 11.42
CA ALA A 208 -20.68 -2.93 12.14
C ALA A 208 -19.25 -2.65 12.62
N GLU A 209 -18.76 -1.44 12.37
CA GLU A 209 -17.71 -0.86 13.21
C GLU A 209 -18.28 -0.61 14.60
N GLY A 210 -18.26 -1.64 15.44
CA GLY A 210 -18.50 -1.47 16.86
C GLY A 210 -17.25 -0.83 17.47
N PRO A 211 -17.33 0.33 18.16
CA PRO A 211 -16.26 0.73 19.04
C PRO A 211 -16.22 -0.33 20.14
N GLY A 212 -15.30 -1.30 20.02
CA GLY A 212 -14.93 -2.11 21.16
C GLY A 212 -14.51 -1.12 22.23
N GLN A 213 -15.31 -0.98 23.29
CA GLN A 213 -14.90 -0.14 24.40
C GLN A 213 -13.60 -0.74 24.94
N PRO A 214 -12.48 0.00 24.89
CA PRO A 214 -11.22 -0.54 25.37
C PRO A 214 -11.41 -0.85 26.86
N GLN A 215 -11.19 -2.12 27.22
CA GLN A 215 -11.36 -2.59 28.60
C GLN A 215 -10.39 -1.88 29.56
N LEU A 216 -9.24 -1.46 29.04
CA LEU A 216 -8.23 -0.69 29.74
C LEU A 216 -7.73 0.44 28.83
N GLN A 217 -7.70 1.67 29.35
CA GLN A 217 -7.07 2.80 28.70
C GLN A 217 -5.98 3.33 29.63
N ARG A 218 -4.74 3.35 29.13
CA ARG A 218 -3.62 3.96 29.85
C ARG A 218 -2.94 4.97 28.95
N PHE A 219 -2.71 6.15 29.51
CA PHE A 219 -1.93 7.20 28.88
C PHE A 219 -0.58 7.29 29.61
N VAL A 220 0.50 7.28 28.83
CA VAL A 220 1.86 7.41 29.34
C VAL A 220 2.44 8.71 28.80
N LEU A 221 3.03 9.50 29.69
CA LEU A 221 3.84 10.66 29.30
C LEU A 221 5.30 10.24 29.28
N ALA A 222 5.95 10.43 28.14
CA ALA A 222 7.38 10.21 27.98
C ALA A 222 8.08 11.55 27.68
N PRO A 223 9.32 11.75 28.15
CA PRO A 223 10.04 13.02 27.97
C PRO A 223 10.50 13.25 26.53
N ASP A 224 10.68 12.17 25.75
CA ASP A 224 11.14 12.20 24.37
C ASP A 224 10.67 10.93 23.60
N PRO A 225 10.66 10.94 22.26
CA PRO A 225 10.19 9.81 21.45
C PRO A 225 10.94 8.48 21.69
N ALA A 226 12.23 8.51 22.02
CA ALA A 226 12.99 7.27 22.28
C ALA A 226 12.62 6.67 23.65
N SER A 227 12.37 7.51 24.64
CA SER A 227 11.81 7.10 25.93
C SER A 227 10.37 6.57 25.78
N GLU A 228 9.56 7.17 24.90
CA GLU A 228 8.22 6.69 24.58
C GLU A 228 8.25 5.28 23.97
N ALA A 229 9.12 5.05 22.98
CA ALA A 229 9.32 3.74 22.37
C ALA A 229 9.70 2.66 23.40
N ARG A 230 10.59 2.98 24.35
CA ARG A 230 10.95 2.06 25.44
C ARG A 230 9.80 1.79 26.41
N CYS A 231 8.94 2.78 26.66
CA CYS A 231 7.71 2.56 27.43
C CYS A 231 6.76 1.60 26.71
N VAL A 232 6.57 1.77 25.39
CA VAL A 232 5.77 0.83 24.58
C VAL A 232 6.31 -0.60 24.67
N VAL A 233 7.63 -0.79 24.58
CA VAL A 233 8.24 -2.13 24.73
C VAL A 233 7.97 -2.71 26.11
N ARG A 234 8.08 -1.91 27.18
CA ARG A 234 7.77 -2.35 28.55
C ARG A 234 6.30 -2.79 28.68
N ASP A 235 5.39 -2.07 28.02
CA ASP A 235 3.97 -2.37 28.04
C ASP A 235 3.66 -3.68 27.32
N VAL A 236 4.32 -3.92 26.18
CA VAL A 236 4.24 -5.19 25.47
C VAL A 236 4.78 -6.33 26.34
N ILE A 237 5.93 -6.16 26.99
CA ILE A 237 6.48 -7.17 27.91
C ILE A 237 5.50 -7.46 29.06
N GLY A 238 4.90 -6.42 29.65
CA GLY A 238 3.87 -6.61 30.69
C GLY A 238 2.67 -7.41 30.20
N ALA A 239 2.17 -7.15 28.98
CA ALA A 239 1.09 -7.93 28.39
C ALA A 239 1.49 -9.40 28.13
N LEU A 240 2.75 -9.65 27.74
CA LEU A 240 3.29 -11.00 27.57
C LEU A 240 3.38 -11.74 28.92
N ASP A 241 3.81 -11.07 29.99
CA ASP A 241 3.86 -11.61 31.35
C ASP A 241 2.45 -11.95 31.89
N GLU A 242 1.43 -11.20 31.46
CA GLU A 242 0.01 -11.47 31.73
C GLU A 242 -0.58 -12.58 30.85
N GLY A 243 0.20 -13.15 29.92
CA GLY A 243 -0.17 -14.27 29.07
C GLY A 243 -0.86 -13.90 27.76
N VAL A 244 -0.89 -12.62 27.38
CA VAL A 244 -1.37 -12.19 26.06
C VAL A 244 -0.38 -12.68 25.00
N PRO A 245 -0.78 -13.49 24.01
CA PRO A 245 0.17 -13.99 23.04
C PRO A 245 0.59 -12.87 22.06
N LEU A 246 1.84 -12.92 21.57
CA LEU A 246 2.41 -11.91 20.67
C LEU A 246 1.52 -11.51 19.49
N HIS A 247 0.79 -12.49 18.93
CA HIS A 247 -0.04 -12.26 17.76
C HIS A 247 -1.35 -11.51 18.07
N GLU A 248 -1.70 -11.29 19.33
CA GLU A 248 -2.83 -10.46 19.78
C GLU A 248 -2.41 -8.99 20.05
N ILE A 249 -1.10 -8.70 20.01
CA ILE A 249 -0.57 -7.39 20.34
C ILE A 249 -0.28 -6.61 19.04
N GLY A 250 -0.84 -5.40 18.93
CA GLY A 250 -0.57 -4.47 17.84
C GLY A 250 0.01 -3.15 18.36
N VAL A 251 1.13 -2.72 17.79
CA VAL A 251 1.75 -1.41 18.08
C VAL A 251 1.57 -0.52 16.86
N PHE A 252 0.95 0.62 17.05
CA PHE A 252 0.71 1.62 16.01
C PHE A 252 1.48 2.90 16.35
N HIS A 253 2.01 3.56 15.33
CA HIS A 253 2.65 4.86 15.47
C HIS A 253 2.09 5.84 14.44
N GLY A 254 2.20 7.14 14.73
CA GLY A 254 1.75 8.21 13.85
C GLY A 254 2.61 8.35 12.59
N ALA A 255 2.31 9.39 11.80
CA ALA A 255 2.96 9.66 10.52
C ALA A 255 4.44 10.09 10.62
N ASP A 256 4.96 10.34 11.82
CA ASP A 256 6.36 10.66 12.02
C ASP A 256 7.23 9.41 11.72
N ALA A 257 8.02 9.51 10.66
CA ALA A 257 8.87 8.44 10.18
C ALA A 257 9.96 8.01 11.19
N SER A 258 10.29 8.85 12.18
CA SER A 258 11.31 8.55 13.19
C SER A 258 10.89 7.42 14.13
N TYR A 259 9.59 7.31 14.47
CA TYR A 259 9.09 6.29 15.41
C TYR A 259 9.31 4.87 14.91
N GLY A 260 9.17 4.63 13.60
CA GLY A 260 9.40 3.31 13.02
C GLY A 260 10.81 2.78 13.31
N ARG A 261 11.83 3.65 13.24
CA ARG A 261 13.22 3.29 13.59
C ARG A 261 13.37 3.09 15.10
N LEU A 262 12.88 4.04 15.91
CA LEU A 262 13.02 4.01 17.37
C LEU A 262 12.36 2.78 18.00
N LEU A 263 11.16 2.41 17.53
CA LEU A 263 10.48 1.20 17.98
C LEU A 263 11.28 -0.06 17.62
N ARG A 264 11.80 -0.14 16.38
CA ARG A 264 12.61 -1.29 15.95
C ARG A 264 13.87 -1.46 16.81
N GLU A 265 14.58 -0.36 17.08
CA GLU A 265 15.76 -0.38 17.96
C GLU A 265 15.37 -0.82 19.38
N ALA A 266 14.33 -0.24 19.96
CA ALA A 266 13.88 -0.58 21.31
C ALA A 266 13.41 -2.04 21.44
N PHE A 267 12.71 -2.59 20.43
CA PHE A 267 12.31 -4.00 20.40
C PHE A 267 13.49 -4.95 20.15
N ALA A 268 14.46 -4.56 19.32
CA ALA A 268 15.67 -5.34 19.11
C ALA A 268 16.48 -5.47 20.40
N ASP A 269 16.62 -4.38 21.16
CA ASP A 269 17.34 -4.37 22.45
C ASP A 269 16.68 -5.26 23.51
N SER A 270 15.35 -5.44 23.47
CA SER A 270 14.62 -6.30 24.41
C SER A 270 14.53 -7.77 23.99
N GLY A 271 14.89 -8.11 22.75
CA GLY A 271 14.76 -9.45 22.20
C GLY A 271 13.33 -9.90 21.90
N VAL A 272 12.34 -9.00 22.00
CA VAL A 272 10.95 -9.31 21.66
C VAL A 272 10.79 -9.33 20.14
N PRO A 273 10.31 -10.44 19.54
CA PRO A 273 10.17 -10.54 18.09
C PRO A 273 9.03 -9.66 17.58
N VAL A 274 9.29 -8.90 16.50
CA VAL A 274 8.32 -7.99 15.89
C VAL A 274 8.25 -8.21 14.39
N ALA A 275 7.03 -8.20 13.85
CA ALA A 275 6.77 -8.16 12.41
C ALA A 275 6.36 -6.73 11.99
N PRO A 276 7.22 -5.96 11.31
CA PRO A 276 6.89 -4.61 10.88
C PRO A 276 5.81 -4.63 9.78
N LEU A 277 4.84 -3.72 9.89
CA LEU A 277 3.74 -3.54 8.95
C LEU A 277 3.56 -2.04 8.62
N PRO A 278 3.84 -1.59 7.39
CA PRO A 278 4.47 -2.34 6.30
C PRO A 278 5.92 -2.75 6.65
N GLY A 279 6.47 -3.72 5.93
CA GLY A 279 7.85 -4.17 6.12
C GLY A 279 8.90 -3.09 5.85
N LEU A 280 10.19 -3.42 5.99
CA LEU A 280 11.28 -2.46 5.77
C LEU A 280 11.35 -2.03 4.29
N PRO A 281 11.25 -0.72 3.97
CA PRO A 281 11.39 -0.25 2.60
C PRO A 281 12.75 -0.64 2.02
N LEU A 282 12.80 -1.02 0.74
CA LEU A 282 14.06 -1.39 0.08
C LEU A 282 15.12 -0.26 0.15
N ILE A 283 14.69 0.99 0.11
CA ILE A 283 15.57 2.17 0.25
C ILE A 283 16.25 2.26 1.63
N GLU A 284 15.73 1.58 2.65
CA GLU A 284 16.38 1.47 3.98
C GLU A 284 17.31 0.25 4.07
N THR A 285 17.23 -0.69 3.13
CA THR A 285 18.12 -1.87 3.07
C THR A 285 19.45 -1.52 2.42
N ARG A 286 20.52 -2.26 2.76
CA ARG A 286 21.82 -2.13 2.08
C ARG A 286 21.73 -2.35 0.58
N ALA A 287 20.92 -3.32 0.14
CA ALA A 287 20.74 -3.64 -1.27
C ALA A 287 20.11 -2.47 -2.03
N GLY A 288 18.99 -1.93 -1.55
CA GLY A 288 18.32 -0.81 -2.22
C GLY A 288 19.14 0.47 -2.17
N ARG A 289 19.79 0.80 -1.04
CA ARG A 289 20.72 1.92 -0.96
C ARG A 289 21.89 1.77 -1.93
N GLY A 290 22.45 0.56 -2.05
CA GLY A 290 23.52 0.26 -2.99
C GLY A 290 23.11 0.49 -4.45
N VAL A 291 21.92 0.01 -4.86
CA VAL A 291 21.40 0.23 -6.21
C VAL A 291 21.19 1.72 -6.51
N LEU A 292 20.63 2.49 -5.57
CA LEU A 292 20.45 3.93 -5.74
C LEU A 292 21.77 4.70 -5.77
N ALA A 293 22.73 4.31 -4.93
CA ALA A 293 24.08 4.89 -4.94
C ALA A 293 24.78 4.64 -6.29
N LEU A 294 24.62 3.44 -6.86
CA LEU A 294 25.13 3.12 -8.20
C LEU A 294 24.45 3.95 -9.29
N ALA A 295 23.11 4.01 -9.28
CA ALA A 295 22.33 4.72 -10.29
C ALA A 295 22.58 6.24 -10.29
N SER A 296 22.96 6.82 -9.15
CA SER A 296 23.27 8.24 -9.01
C SER A 296 24.73 8.61 -9.30
N LEU A 297 25.61 7.64 -9.59
CA LEU A 297 27.00 7.94 -9.94
C LEU A 297 27.15 8.87 -11.16
N PRO A 298 26.41 8.67 -12.27
CA PRO A 298 26.51 9.57 -13.42
C PRO A 298 26.09 11.00 -13.11
N GLU A 299 25.06 11.18 -12.27
CA GLU A 299 24.60 12.52 -11.82
C GLU A 299 25.62 13.23 -10.93
N ARG A 300 26.54 12.46 -10.33
CA ARG A 300 27.61 12.95 -9.45
C ARG A 300 28.97 12.92 -10.17
N ASP A 301 28.96 12.88 -11.51
CA ASP A 301 30.13 12.81 -12.39
C ASP A 301 31.15 11.75 -11.98
N PHE A 302 30.67 10.62 -11.45
CA PHE A 302 31.50 9.55 -10.91
C PHE A 302 32.52 10.03 -9.86
N SER A 303 32.19 11.08 -9.11
CA SER A 303 33.06 11.63 -8.06
C SER A 303 33.53 10.54 -7.11
N ARG A 304 34.81 10.62 -6.71
CA ARG A 304 35.43 9.67 -5.78
C ARG A 304 34.58 9.43 -4.53
N ALA A 305 34.04 10.50 -3.93
CA ALA A 305 33.21 10.39 -2.74
C ALA A 305 31.96 9.55 -2.98
N ALA A 306 31.27 9.73 -4.12
CA ALA A 306 30.09 8.95 -4.49
C ALA A 306 30.44 7.49 -4.80
N ALA A 307 31.55 7.25 -5.50
CA ALA A 307 32.04 5.90 -5.78
C ALA A 307 32.38 5.14 -4.49
N MET A 308 33.10 5.77 -3.55
CA MET A 308 33.46 5.15 -2.26
C MET A 308 32.23 4.94 -1.36
N GLU A 309 31.26 5.84 -1.39
CA GLU A 309 29.96 5.67 -0.72
C GLU A 309 29.23 4.42 -1.24
N PHE A 310 29.14 4.26 -2.56
CA PHE A 310 28.54 3.09 -3.19
C PHE A 310 29.25 1.79 -2.77
N LEU A 311 30.58 1.72 -2.94
CA LEU A 311 31.39 0.53 -2.61
C LEU A 311 31.31 0.14 -1.13
N SER A 312 31.04 1.09 -0.24
CA SER A 312 30.92 0.84 1.20
C SER A 312 29.53 0.29 1.59
N ILE A 313 28.47 0.79 0.97
CA ILE A 313 27.09 0.46 1.36
C ILE A 313 26.60 -0.81 0.67
N ALA A 314 26.88 -0.93 -0.63
CA ALA A 314 26.34 -1.99 -1.47
C ALA A 314 26.80 -3.38 -1.00
N PRO A 315 25.90 -4.39 -0.98
CA PRO A 315 26.24 -5.77 -0.64
C PRO A 315 26.92 -6.45 -1.84
N LEU A 316 28.13 -5.98 -2.17
CA LEU A 316 28.93 -6.52 -3.27
C LEU A 316 29.57 -7.86 -2.89
N LYS A 317 29.92 -8.66 -3.90
CA LYS A 317 30.77 -9.84 -3.70
C LYS A 317 32.14 -9.39 -3.20
N GLU A 318 32.85 -10.30 -2.52
CA GLU A 318 34.22 -10.04 -2.06
C GLU A 318 35.18 -9.73 -3.22
N TYR A 319 34.83 -10.13 -4.45
CA TYR A 319 35.59 -9.85 -5.65
C TYR A 319 34.72 -9.13 -6.68
N ILE A 320 35.31 -8.15 -7.37
CA ILE A 320 34.68 -7.41 -8.46
C ILE A 320 35.42 -7.66 -9.78
N PRO A 321 34.70 -7.72 -10.92
CA PRO A 321 35.34 -7.85 -12.22
C PRO A 321 36.25 -6.66 -12.52
N ALA A 322 37.49 -6.94 -12.89
CA ALA A 322 38.49 -6.01 -13.39
C ALA A 322 39.01 -6.47 -14.76
N GLY A 323 39.77 -5.61 -15.45
CA GLY A 323 40.23 -5.88 -16.83
C GLY A 323 41.02 -7.18 -17.00
N ASP A 324 41.82 -7.54 -16.00
CA ASP A 324 42.71 -8.72 -16.04
C ASP A 324 42.25 -9.89 -15.13
N GLY A 325 41.03 -9.81 -14.56
CA GLY A 325 40.50 -10.85 -13.68
C GLY A 325 39.56 -10.30 -12.60
N ASP A 326 39.36 -11.08 -11.54
CA ASP A 326 38.56 -10.69 -10.38
C ASP A 326 39.48 -10.07 -9.31
N GLU A 327 39.21 -8.81 -8.95
CA GLU A 327 39.98 -8.09 -7.92
C GLU A 327 39.25 -8.09 -6.59
N ARG A 328 40.00 -8.28 -5.49
CA ARG A 328 39.41 -8.29 -4.16
C ARG A 328 38.96 -6.88 -3.78
N LEU A 329 37.74 -6.78 -3.27
CA LEU A 329 37.13 -5.51 -2.84
C LEU A 329 37.84 -4.99 -1.58
N MET A 330 38.75 -4.04 -1.78
CA MET A 330 39.56 -3.43 -0.71
C MET A 330 39.16 -1.97 -0.47
N THR A 331 37.88 -1.71 -0.17
CA THR A 331 37.30 -0.36 -0.09
C THR A 331 38.13 0.62 0.75
N ASN A 332 38.61 0.20 1.93
CA ASN A 332 39.44 1.06 2.81
C ASN A 332 40.82 1.38 2.21
N ALA A 333 41.43 0.44 1.49
CA ALA A 333 42.72 0.66 0.84
C ALA A 333 42.56 1.57 -0.38
N TRP A 334 41.51 1.36 -1.17
CA TRP A 334 41.20 2.20 -2.33
C TRP A 334 40.81 3.61 -1.93
N ASP A 335 40.06 3.80 -0.83
CA ASP A 335 39.79 5.12 -0.27
C ASP A 335 41.12 5.81 0.10
N ARG A 336 42.03 5.14 0.80
CA ARG A 336 43.33 5.72 1.14
C ARG A 336 44.18 6.09 -0.09
N LEU A 337 44.37 5.14 -1.01
CA LEU A 337 45.22 5.32 -2.20
C LEU A 337 44.70 6.43 -3.12
N SER A 338 43.39 6.49 -3.34
CA SER A 338 42.79 7.55 -4.16
C SER A 338 42.96 8.94 -3.55
N ARG A 339 42.92 9.03 -2.21
CA ARG A 339 43.21 10.26 -1.46
C ARG A 339 44.67 10.70 -1.62
N GLU A 340 45.60 9.76 -1.50
CA GLU A 340 47.04 10.00 -1.67
C GLU A 340 47.38 10.40 -3.12
N ALA A 341 46.65 9.86 -4.09
CA ALA A 341 46.78 10.20 -5.51
C ALA A 341 46.17 11.56 -5.90
N GLY A 342 45.44 12.22 -4.99
CA GLY A 342 44.80 13.52 -5.25
C GLY A 342 43.59 13.45 -6.20
N ILE A 343 42.95 12.28 -6.29
CA ILE A 343 41.75 12.02 -7.10
C ILE A 343 40.48 12.33 -6.28
#